data_AF-A0A178UK36-F1
#
_entry.id   AF-A0A178UK36-F1
#
_cell.length_a   1.000
_cell.length_b   1.000
_cell.length_c   1.000
_cell.angle_alpha   90.00
_cell.angle_beta   90.00
_cell.angle_gamma   90.00
#
_symmetry.space_group_name_H-M   'P 1'
#
loop_
_entity.id
_entity.type
_entity.pdbx_description
1 polymer ?
#
loop_
_entity_poly.entity_id
_entity_poly.type
_entity_poly.pdbx_seq_one_letter_code
_entity_poly.pdbx_strand_id
1 'polypeptide(L)'
;MQEETVEFKMDVSDESIKREAMKIVWMFSGVTLVDIKEKGILKVKGKFDKIDMGSKLHEKDKSVDIINPNGNRGQYRIPGYTTVYNYLTTPKIQEIVVFKFNVLDEKIKRDVMEVIWEFSGITSVELKRDHQLEVKGGEFNKIAMSTKLKRIDESVSLIINDTRTKKLGFSLYDLYR
;
A
#
# COMPACT_ATOMS: atom_id res chain seq x y z
N MET A 1 6.45 7.12 -20.36
CA MET A 1 6.21 5.77 -19.81
C MET A 1 4.71 5.51 -19.76
N GLN A 2 4.27 4.33 -20.18
CA GLN A 2 2.88 3.89 -20.05
C GLN A 2 2.62 3.42 -18.61
N GLU A 3 1.37 3.46 -18.16
CA GLU A 3 1.01 2.86 -16.88
C GLU A 3 1.18 1.33 -16.98
N GLU A 4 1.93 0.74 -16.07
CA GLU A 4 2.14 -0.70 -16.00
C GLU A 4 1.84 -1.23 -14.60
N THR A 5 1.73 -2.55 -14.50
CA THR A 5 1.66 -3.27 -13.23
C THR A 5 2.84 -4.22 -13.17
N VAL A 6 3.61 -4.12 -12.10
CA VAL A 6 4.82 -4.91 -11.88
C VAL A 6 4.67 -5.64 -10.55
N GLU A 7 5.15 -6.86 -10.50
CA GLU A 7 5.18 -7.65 -9.27
C GLU A 7 6.64 -7.87 -8.88
N PHE A 8 6.98 -7.52 -7.64
CA PHE A 8 8.25 -7.82 -7.01
C PHE A 8 8.01 -8.92 -5.99
N LYS A 9 8.92 -9.88 -5.91
CA LYS A 9 8.95 -10.90 -4.87
C LYS A 9 9.98 -10.49 -3.84
N MET A 10 9.61 -10.38 -2.57
CA MET A 10 10.54 -10.02 -1.50
C MET A 10 10.03 -10.49 -0.13
N ASP A 11 10.89 -10.51 0.88
CA ASP A 11 10.46 -10.85 2.24
C ASP A 11 9.78 -9.64 2.90
N VAL A 12 8.46 -9.72 3.03
CA VAL A 12 7.62 -8.71 3.69
C VAL A 12 7.13 -9.16 5.06
N SER A 13 7.61 -10.31 5.56
CA SER A 13 7.23 -10.82 6.88
C SER A 13 7.85 -10.00 8.02
N ASP A 14 8.99 -9.36 7.76
CA ASP A 14 9.58 -8.35 8.63
C ASP A 14 8.89 -7.01 8.38
N GLU A 15 8.18 -6.49 9.38
CA GLU A 15 7.47 -5.22 9.32
C GLU A 15 8.40 -4.02 9.06
N SER A 16 9.66 -4.08 9.50
CA SER A 16 10.66 -3.03 9.24
C SER A 16 11.06 -3.03 7.77
N ILE A 17 11.38 -4.20 7.20
CA ILE A 17 11.70 -4.33 5.76
C ILE A 17 10.50 -3.90 4.93
N LYS A 18 9.29 -4.35 5.30
CA LYS A 18 8.04 -3.95 4.66
C LYS A 18 7.91 -2.43 4.65
N ARG A 19 8.02 -1.77 5.80
CA ARG A 19 7.88 -0.31 5.91
C ARG A 19 8.90 0.44 5.05
N GLU A 20 10.17 0.02 5.06
CA GLU A 20 11.20 0.64 4.22
C GLU A 20 10.93 0.45 2.72
N ALA A 21 10.53 -0.76 2.32
CA ALA A 21 10.18 -1.05 0.93
C ALA A 21 9.01 -0.17 0.45
N MET A 22 7.99 0.03 1.27
CA MET A 22 6.87 0.89 0.92
C MET A 22 7.30 2.35 0.79
N LYS A 23 8.18 2.85 1.67
CA LYS A 23 8.74 4.21 1.53
C LYS A 23 9.45 4.37 0.19
N ILE A 24 10.30 3.40 -0.20
CA ILE A 24 11.00 3.42 -1.49
C ILE A 24 10.02 3.47 -2.65
N VAL A 25 9.02 2.60 -2.66
CA VAL A 25 8.04 2.51 -3.75
C VAL A 25 7.29 3.84 -3.90
N TRP A 26 6.85 4.46 -2.80
CA TRP A 26 6.11 5.72 -2.83
C TRP A 26 6.98 6.95 -3.14
N MET A 27 8.31 6.84 -3.19
CA MET A 27 9.17 7.92 -3.72
C MET A 27 9.02 8.11 -5.23
N PHE A 28 8.53 7.10 -5.96
CA PHE A 28 8.31 7.16 -7.40
C PHE A 28 6.97 7.86 -7.70
N SER A 29 7.04 9.06 -8.29
CA SER A 29 5.89 9.95 -8.48
C SER A 29 4.74 9.34 -9.29
N GLY A 30 5.03 8.42 -10.20
CA GLY A 30 4.00 7.76 -10.99
C GLY A 30 3.29 6.58 -10.33
N VAL A 31 3.65 6.17 -9.11
CA VAL A 31 2.99 5.05 -8.42
C VAL A 31 1.58 5.43 -7.98
N THR A 32 0.62 4.55 -8.24
CA THR A 32 -0.81 4.71 -7.92
C THR A 32 -1.37 3.56 -7.08
N LEU A 33 -0.77 2.37 -7.12
CA LEU A 33 -1.16 1.23 -6.28
C LEU A 33 0.08 0.57 -5.69
N VAL A 34 -0.02 0.20 -4.42
CA VAL A 34 0.88 -0.74 -3.76
C VAL A 34 0.04 -1.77 -3.01
N ASP A 35 0.21 -3.03 -3.36
CA ASP A 35 -0.58 -4.15 -2.85
C ASP A 35 0.34 -5.33 -2.48
N ILE A 36 0.34 -5.69 -1.21
CA ILE A 36 1.11 -6.81 -0.67
C ILE A 36 0.19 -8.03 -0.68
N LYS A 37 0.48 -8.93 -1.62
CA LYS A 37 -0.19 -10.20 -1.75
C LYS A 37 0.49 -11.27 -0.91
N GLU A 38 -0.19 -12.41 -0.80
CA GLU A 38 0.35 -13.63 -0.22
C GLU A 38 1.70 -14.00 -0.83
N LYS A 39 2.50 -14.74 -0.05
CA LYS A 39 3.80 -15.28 -0.47
C LYS A 39 4.85 -14.20 -0.80
N GLY A 40 4.69 -13.00 -0.23
CA GLY A 40 5.64 -11.91 -0.35
C GLY A 40 5.69 -11.29 -1.75
N ILE A 41 4.55 -11.24 -2.44
CA ILE A 41 4.45 -10.56 -3.72
C ILE A 41 3.98 -9.13 -3.50
N LEU A 42 4.88 -8.18 -3.73
CA LEU A 42 4.62 -6.75 -3.78
C LEU A 42 4.18 -6.36 -5.20
N LYS A 43 2.90 -6.11 -5.39
CA LYS A 43 2.34 -5.60 -6.63
C LYS A 43 2.34 -4.07 -6.61
N VAL A 44 2.91 -3.46 -7.64
CA VAL A 44 2.96 -2.01 -7.83
C VAL A 44 2.32 -1.65 -9.16
N LYS A 45 1.45 -0.64 -9.18
CA LYS A 45 0.89 -0.06 -10.41
C LYS A 45 1.29 1.41 -10.53
N GLY A 46 1.58 1.85 -11.75
CA GLY A 46 1.88 3.25 -12.02
C GLY A 46 2.73 3.48 -13.26
N LYS A 47 3.20 4.72 -13.43
CA LYS A 47 4.15 5.14 -14.47
C LYS A 47 5.53 5.38 -13.86
N PHE A 48 6.33 4.32 -13.73
CA PHE A 48 7.65 4.39 -13.09
C PHE A 48 8.65 3.50 -13.82
N ASP A 49 9.94 3.67 -13.51
CA ASP A 49 10.99 2.76 -14.00
C ASP A 49 11.11 1.56 -13.05
N LYS A 50 10.65 0.40 -13.50
CA LYS A 50 10.67 -0.84 -12.71
C LYS A 50 12.07 -1.38 -12.44
N ILE A 51 13.05 -1.07 -13.29
CA ILE A 51 14.43 -1.52 -13.09
C ILE A 51 15.05 -0.70 -11.97
N ASP A 52 14.92 0.63 -12.02
CA ASP A 52 15.39 1.51 -10.93
C ASP A 52 14.70 1.19 -9.59
N MET A 53 13.38 0.99 -9.61
CA MET A 53 12.65 0.58 -8.40
C MET A 53 13.13 -0.76 -7.85
N GLY A 54 13.28 -1.77 -8.72
CA GLY A 54 13.78 -3.08 -8.33
C GLY A 54 15.19 -3.02 -7.74
N SER A 55 16.08 -2.22 -8.32
CA SER A 55 17.43 -2.00 -7.80
C SER A 55 17.43 -1.38 -6.41
N LYS A 56 16.63 -0.32 -6.17
CA LYS A 56 16.51 0.32 -4.84
C LYS A 56 15.91 -0.60 -3.79
N LEU A 57 14.91 -1.40 -4.17
CA LEU A 57 14.36 -2.43 -3.28
C LEU A 57 15.43 -3.49 -2.95
N HIS A 58 16.23 -3.92 -3.94
CA HIS A 58 17.30 -4.89 -3.74
C HIS A 58 18.48 -4.37 -2.90
N GLU A 59 18.70 -3.06 -2.85
CA GLU A 59 19.65 -2.46 -1.90
C GLU A 59 19.22 -2.69 -0.45
N LYS A 60 17.90 -2.73 -0.18
CA LYS A 60 17.34 -2.98 1.15
C LYS A 60 17.19 -4.45 1.48
N ASP A 61 16.68 -5.22 0.54
CA ASP A 61 16.47 -6.65 0.70
C ASP A 61 17.08 -7.38 -0.49
N LYS A 62 18.17 -8.10 -0.22
CA LYS A 62 18.89 -8.88 -1.24
C LYS A 62 18.05 -10.01 -1.83
N SER A 63 16.89 -10.33 -1.25
CA SER A 63 15.96 -11.34 -1.73
C SER A 63 15.00 -10.83 -2.84
N VAL A 64 15.01 -9.52 -3.14
CA VAL A 64 14.10 -8.91 -4.12
C VAL A 64 14.33 -9.45 -5.53
N ASP A 65 13.26 -9.95 -6.14
CA ASP A 65 13.18 -10.43 -7.51
C ASP A 65 12.03 -9.75 -8.27
N ILE A 66 12.19 -9.47 -9.57
CA ILE A 66 11.09 -8.95 -10.42
C ILE A 66 10.37 -10.12 -11.10
N ILE A 67 9.05 -10.22 -10.92
CA ILE A 67 8.18 -11.18 -11.61
C ILE A 67 7.61 -10.51 -12.87
N ASN A 68 7.97 -11.04 -14.05
CA ASN A 68 7.37 -10.62 -15.32
C ASN A 68 6.09 -11.44 -15.61
N PRO A 69 4.93 -10.80 -15.84
CA PRO A 69 3.67 -11.51 -16.09
C PRO A 69 3.59 -12.21 -17.46
N ASN A 70 4.44 -11.85 -18.45
CA ASN A 70 4.36 -12.38 -19.83
C ASN A 70 5.14 -13.69 -20.11
N GLY A 71 5.36 -14.53 -19.10
CA GLY A 71 5.81 -15.93 -19.28
C GLY A 71 7.25 -16.14 -19.76
N ASN A 72 7.87 -15.17 -20.44
CA ASN A 72 9.29 -15.18 -20.69
C ASN A 72 9.99 -14.75 -19.41
N ARG A 73 10.65 -15.69 -18.74
CA ARG A 73 11.66 -15.44 -17.70
C ARG A 73 12.85 -14.70 -18.33
N GLY A 74 12.63 -13.50 -18.84
CA GLY A 74 13.63 -12.62 -19.42
C GLY A 74 14.47 -12.03 -18.29
N GLN A 75 15.56 -12.73 -17.99
CA GLN A 75 16.90 -12.26 -17.60
C GLN A 75 17.12 -11.15 -16.56
N TYR A 76 16.11 -10.54 -15.93
CA TYR A 76 16.32 -9.67 -14.77
C TYR A 76 16.13 -10.46 -13.48
N ARG A 77 16.97 -11.49 -13.30
CA ARG A 77 17.20 -12.08 -11.98
C ARG A 77 18.21 -11.19 -11.30
N ILE A 78 17.79 -10.44 -10.29
CA ILE A 78 18.76 -9.90 -9.36
C ILE A 78 19.09 -11.08 -8.42
N PRO A 79 20.31 -11.63 -8.40
CA PRO A 79 20.58 -12.90 -7.74
C PRO A 79 20.43 -12.77 -6.22
N GLY A 80 19.23 -13.06 -5.73
CA GLY A 80 18.87 -13.22 -4.32
C GLY A 80 18.45 -14.65 -4.07
N TYR A 81 19.05 -15.28 -3.06
CA TYR A 81 18.99 -16.72 -2.82
C TYR A 81 17.58 -17.28 -2.63
N THR A 82 17.45 -18.58 -2.91
CA THR A 82 16.34 -19.47 -2.55
C THR A 82 16.12 -19.48 -1.04
N THR A 83 15.40 -18.51 -0.50
CA THR A 83 14.92 -18.52 0.88
C THR A 83 13.44 -18.88 0.91
N VAL A 84 13.11 -19.77 1.85
CA VAL A 84 11.76 -20.24 2.13
C VAL A 84 11.03 -19.10 2.84
N TYR A 85 10.10 -18.44 2.15
CA TYR A 85 9.43 -17.25 2.70
C TYR A 85 8.33 -17.65 3.69
N ASN A 86 8.35 -16.99 4.85
CA ASN A 86 7.24 -17.04 5.80
C ASN A 86 6.00 -16.42 5.17
N TYR A 87 4.89 -17.17 5.22
CA TYR A 87 3.64 -16.82 4.58
C TYR A 87 3.01 -15.64 5.30
N LEU A 88 3.03 -14.46 4.68
CA LEU A 88 2.07 -13.41 5.04
C LEU A 88 0.68 -14.00 4.77
N THR A 89 -0.06 -14.30 5.83
CA THR A 89 -1.45 -14.72 5.70
C THR A 89 -2.27 -13.46 5.46
N THR A 90 -2.95 -13.40 4.32
CA THR A 90 -3.94 -12.35 4.11
C THR A 90 -4.92 -12.41 5.28
N PRO A 91 -5.17 -11.29 5.99
CA PRO A 91 -6.10 -11.31 7.09
C PRO A 91 -7.48 -11.78 6.59
N LYS A 92 -8.10 -12.70 7.35
CA LYS A 92 -9.41 -13.31 6.99
C LYS A 92 -10.52 -12.27 6.83
N ILE A 93 -10.37 -11.13 7.51
CA ILE A 93 -11.24 -9.96 7.40
C ILE A 93 -10.37 -8.85 6.82
N GLN A 94 -10.76 -8.33 5.66
CA GLN A 94 -10.18 -7.12 5.11
C GLN A 94 -11.07 -5.93 5.45
N GLU A 95 -10.53 -4.98 6.19
CA GLU A 95 -11.13 -3.67 6.35
C GLU A 95 -10.75 -2.79 5.16
N ILE A 96 -11.71 -2.03 4.66
CA ILE A 96 -11.50 -1.06 3.58
C ILE A 96 -11.95 0.30 4.10
N VAL A 97 -11.06 1.28 4.02
CA VAL A 97 -11.39 2.69 4.29
C VAL A 97 -10.96 3.56 3.13
N VAL A 98 -11.71 4.63 2.90
CA VAL A 98 -11.39 5.61 1.87
C VAL A 98 -11.20 6.96 2.53
N PHE A 99 -10.04 7.57 2.31
CA PHE A 99 -9.77 8.95 2.71
C PHE A 99 -9.88 9.84 1.48
N LYS A 100 -10.61 10.95 1.59
CA LYS A 100 -10.71 11.95 0.53
C LYS A 100 -9.97 13.21 0.93
N PHE A 101 -9.08 13.66 0.04
CA PHE A 101 -8.32 14.90 0.15
C PHE A 101 -8.89 15.95 -0.80
N ASN A 102 -8.68 17.23 -0.51
CA ASN A 102 -8.97 18.28 -1.49
C ASN A 102 -7.86 18.38 -2.55
N VAL A 103 -6.61 18.28 -2.10
CA VAL A 103 -5.41 18.29 -2.93
C VAL A 103 -4.50 17.16 -2.46
N LEU A 104 -3.95 16.40 -3.40
CA LEU A 104 -2.99 15.36 -3.09
C LEU A 104 -1.79 15.46 -4.03
N ASP A 105 -0.95 16.45 -3.79
CA ASP A 105 0.30 16.61 -4.52
C ASP A 105 1.36 15.58 -4.09
N GLU A 106 2.50 15.55 -4.78
CA GLU A 106 3.58 14.59 -4.51
C GLU A 106 4.19 14.71 -3.11
N LYS A 107 4.16 15.91 -2.50
CA LYS A 107 4.67 16.11 -1.14
C LYS A 107 3.70 15.53 -0.13
N ILE A 108 2.43 15.93 -0.20
CA ILE A 108 1.37 15.41 0.68
C ILE A 108 1.27 13.90 0.54
N LYS A 109 1.31 13.38 -0.69
CA LYS A 109 1.32 11.94 -0.97
C LYS A 109 2.44 11.22 -0.20
N ARG A 110 3.67 11.72 -0.22
CA ARG A 110 4.78 11.09 0.51
C ARG A 110 4.53 11.03 2.01
N ASP A 111 4.13 12.15 2.61
CA ASP A 111 3.85 12.23 4.06
C ASP A 111 2.68 11.31 4.45
N VAL A 112 1.63 11.27 3.64
CA VAL A 112 0.45 10.41 3.82
C VAL A 112 0.82 8.94 3.78
N MET A 113 1.64 8.52 2.81
CA MET A 113 2.06 7.13 2.68
C MET A 113 2.95 6.72 3.85
N GLU A 114 3.85 7.60 4.30
CA GLU A 114 4.67 7.33 5.48
C GLU A 114 3.80 7.06 6.72
N VAL A 115 2.74 7.85 6.92
CA VAL A 115 1.78 7.63 8.02
C VAL A 115 1.02 6.32 7.85
N ILE A 116 0.52 5.99 6.66
CA ILE A 116 -0.31 4.79 6.45
C ILE A 116 0.49 3.52 6.76
N TRP A 117 1.74 3.45 6.30
CA TRP A 117 2.59 2.28 6.50
C TRP A 117 3.21 2.18 7.92
N GLU A 118 2.87 3.10 8.83
CA GLU A 118 3.10 2.91 10.27
C GLU A 118 2.09 1.97 10.92
N PHE A 119 0.93 1.79 10.30
CA PHE A 119 -0.11 0.95 10.86
C PHE A 119 0.14 -0.51 10.46
N SER A 120 0.30 -1.36 11.47
CA SER A 120 0.33 -2.80 11.27
C SER A 120 -0.99 -3.27 10.66
N GLY A 121 -0.94 -4.37 9.91
CA GLY A 121 -2.10 -4.95 9.26
C GLY A 121 -2.48 -4.30 7.92
N ILE A 122 -1.90 -3.16 7.53
CA ILE A 122 -2.09 -2.62 6.17
C ILE A 122 -1.43 -3.53 5.14
N THR A 123 -2.18 -3.83 4.09
CA THR A 123 -1.75 -4.70 2.99
C THR A 123 -1.86 -4.03 1.63
N SER A 124 -2.77 -3.06 1.44
CA SER A 124 -2.93 -2.39 0.15
C SER A 124 -3.28 -0.92 0.31
N VAL A 125 -2.72 -0.10 -0.56
CA VAL A 125 -2.99 1.33 -0.64
C VAL A 125 -3.10 1.73 -2.11
N GLU A 126 -4.23 2.32 -2.49
CA GLU A 126 -4.51 2.71 -3.87
C GLU A 126 -4.99 4.16 -3.96
N LEU A 127 -4.34 4.92 -4.82
CA LEU A 127 -4.78 6.24 -5.24
C LEU A 127 -5.79 6.11 -6.38
N LYS A 128 -7.04 6.43 -6.05
CA LYS A 128 -8.14 6.55 -6.99
C LYS A 128 -8.16 7.96 -7.59
N ARG A 129 -9.04 8.15 -8.57
CA ARG A 129 -9.35 9.48 -9.11
C ARG A 129 -9.96 10.36 -8.01
N ASP A 130 -9.97 11.67 -8.24
CA ASP A 130 -10.57 12.66 -7.33
C ASP A 130 -9.95 12.72 -5.92
N HIS A 131 -8.63 12.49 -5.84
CA HIS A 131 -7.85 12.54 -4.60
C HIS A 131 -8.39 11.61 -3.49
N GLN A 132 -8.96 10.47 -3.90
CA GLN A 132 -9.39 9.43 -2.98
C GLN A 132 -8.29 8.39 -2.79
N LEU A 133 -8.05 8.04 -1.53
CA LEU A 133 -7.05 7.11 -1.09
C LEU A 133 -7.71 5.94 -0.40
N GLU A 134 -7.73 4.79 -1.08
CA GLU A 134 -8.29 3.54 -0.57
C GLU A 134 -7.20 2.77 0.18
N VAL A 135 -7.43 2.48 1.45
CA VAL A 135 -6.53 1.73 2.32
C VAL A 135 -7.21 0.43 2.72
N LYS A 136 -6.52 -0.69 2.52
CA LYS A 136 -6.96 -2.03 2.90
C LYS A 136 -5.97 -2.69 3.82
N GLY A 137 -6.49 -3.49 4.73
CA GLY A 137 -5.68 -4.28 5.63
C GLY A 137 -6.53 -5.20 6.48
N GLY A 138 -5.91 -5.83 7.45
CA GLY A 138 -6.60 -6.51 8.55
C GLY A 138 -7.23 -5.49 9.49
N GLU A 139 -7.18 -5.77 10.80
CA GLU A 139 -7.61 -4.80 11.81
C GLU A 139 -6.55 -3.70 11.99
N PHE A 140 -6.96 -2.44 11.85
CA PHE A 140 -6.11 -1.29 12.14
C PHE A 140 -6.91 -0.11 12.71
N ASN A 141 -6.24 0.77 13.46
CA ASN A 141 -6.91 1.90 14.11
C ASN A 141 -7.19 3.05 13.12
N LYS A 142 -8.33 2.96 12.45
CA LYS A 142 -8.85 3.93 11.46
C LYS A 142 -8.95 5.36 12.01
N ILE A 143 -9.32 5.51 13.28
CA ILE A 143 -9.49 6.82 13.93
C ILE A 143 -8.14 7.47 14.19
N ALA A 144 -7.16 6.71 14.68
CA ALA A 144 -5.80 7.20 14.86
C ALA A 144 -5.14 7.54 13.51
N MET A 145 -5.36 6.72 12.47
CA MET A 145 -4.88 7.01 11.11
C MET A 145 -5.50 8.31 10.58
N SER A 146 -6.83 8.45 10.65
CA SER A 146 -7.54 9.68 10.27
C SER A 146 -6.98 10.92 10.98
N THR A 147 -6.70 10.79 12.29
CA THR A 147 -6.14 11.88 13.09
C THR A 147 -4.75 12.28 12.63
N LYS A 148 -3.88 11.31 12.32
CA LYS A 148 -2.53 11.60 11.77
C LYS A 148 -2.61 12.22 10.38
N LEU A 149 -3.48 11.72 9.50
CA LEU A 149 -3.66 12.28 8.16
C LEU A 149 -4.18 13.71 8.20
N LYS A 150 -5.10 14.03 9.12
CA LYS A 150 -5.59 15.41 9.35
C LYS A 150 -4.52 16.39 9.82
N ARG A 151 -3.42 15.90 10.40
CA ARG A 151 -2.27 16.75 10.76
C ARG A 151 -1.42 17.10 9.54
N ILE A 152 -1.49 16.31 8.48
CA ILE A 152 -0.82 16.59 7.20
C ILE A 152 -1.70 17.53 6.37
N ASP A 153 -2.98 17.20 6.24
CA ASP A 153 -3.97 18.00 5.54
C ASP A 153 -5.29 17.97 6.31
N GLU A 154 -5.68 19.12 6.88
CA GLU A 154 -6.90 19.26 7.67
C GLU A 154 -8.18 18.94 6.88
N SER A 155 -8.13 19.00 5.54
CA SER A 155 -9.27 18.72 4.67
C SER A 155 -9.60 17.22 4.54
N VAL A 156 -8.75 16.34 5.08
CA VAL A 156 -8.94 14.89 5.01
C VAL A 156 -10.27 14.49 5.65
N SER A 157 -11.10 13.85 4.84
CA SER A 157 -12.37 13.25 5.26
C SER A 157 -12.31 11.73 5.12
N LEU A 158 -12.85 11.03 6.13
CA LEU A 158 -12.99 9.58 6.11
C LEU A 158 -14.36 9.22 5.54
N ILE A 159 -14.38 8.49 4.44
CA ILE A 159 -15.58 7.90 3.85
C ILE A 159 -15.67 6.46 4.37
N ILE A 160 -16.61 6.25 5.28
CA ILE A 160 -16.92 4.91 5.78
C ILE A 160 -17.97 4.31 4.83
N ASN A 161 -17.54 3.43 3.93
CA ASN A 161 -18.47 2.58 3.18
C ASN A 161 -18.95 1.46 4.10
N ASP A 162 -19.83 1.81 5.03
CA ASP A 162 -20.40 0.83 5.92
C ASP A 162 -21.45 0.02 5.16
N THR A 163 -21.09 -1.20 4.76
CA THR A 163 -22.07 -2.17 4.24
C THR A 163 -23.00 -2.70 5.33
N ARG A 164 -22.77 -2.38 6.63
CA ARG A 164 -23.64 -2.76 7.76
C ARG A 164 -24.69 -1.71 8.14
N THR A 165 -24.52 -0.42 7.84
CA THR A 165 -25.53 0.62 8.17
C THR A 165 -26.80 0.50 7.33
N LYS A 166 -26.78 -0.19 6.19
CA LYS A 166 -28.03 -0.50 5.46
C LYS A 166 -28.90 -1.55 6.16
N LYS A 167 -28.38 -2.29 7.15
CA LYS A 167 -29.13 -3.35 7.84
C LYS A 167 -29.52 -2.99 9.28
N LEU A 168 -28.89 -1.99 9.87
CA LEU A 168 -29.22 -1.45 11.18
C LEU A 168 -29.21 0.07 11.03
N GLY A 169 -30.38 0.70 11.02
CA GLY A 169 -30.55 2.13 10.80
C GLY A 169 -29.96 2.98 11.93
N PHE A 170 -28.63 3.03 12.01
CA PHE A 170 -27.90 3.92 12.91
C PHE A 170 -27.33 5.08 12.11
N SER A 171 -27.56 6.27 12.64
CA SER A 171 -26.99 7.52 12.14
C SER A 171 -25.58 7.68 12.71
N LEU A 172 -24.69 8.36 11.97
CA LEU A 172 -23.33 8.67 12.42
C LEU A 172 -23.27 9.42 13.77
N TYR A 173 -24.38 10.01 14.21
CA TYR A 173 -24.53 10.63 15.53
C TYR A 173 -24.53 9.64 16.70
N ASP A 174 -24.85 8.37 16.47
CA ASP A 174 -25.02 7.39 17.55
C ASP A 174 -23.69 6.76 18.01
N LEU A 175 -22.60 6.94 17.24
CA LEU A 175 -21.27 6.40 17.57
C LEU A 175 -20.35 7.34 18.36
N TYR A 176 -20.78 8.57 18.63
CA TYR A 176 -19.97 9.59 19.32
C TYR A 176 -20.49 9.94 20.73
N ARG A 177 -21.24 9.05 21.38
CA ARG A 177 -21.72 9.23 22.75
C ARG A 177 -21.17 8.19 23.72
#